data_AF-A0A286Y068-F1
#
_entry.id   AF-A0A286Y068-F1
#
_cell.length_a   1.000
_cell.length_b   1.000
_cell.length_c   1.000
_cell.angle_alpha   90.00
_cell.angle_beta   90.00
_cell.angle_gamma   90.00
#
_symmetry.space_group_name_H-M   'P 1'
#
loop_
_entity.id
_entity.type
_entity.pdbx_description
1 polymer ?
#
loop_
_entity_poly.entity_id
_entity_poly.type
_entity_poly.pdbx_seq_one_letter_code
_entity_poly.pdbx_strand_id
1 'polypeptide(L)'
;KTQTLVKLLVTFSPRWNETFTFIIQVPELALLRFVVENSGLIAGNEFLGQYTLPVLCMGKGYRRVPLFSRTGESLEPASLFLYVWYVK
;
A
#
# COMPACT_ATOMS: atom_id res chain seq x y z
N LYS A 1 7.39 8.93 5.50
CA LYS A 1 6.06 8.96 4.85
C LYS A 1 6.30 9.18 3.36
N THR A 2 6.23 8.13 2.56
CA THR A 2 6.46 8.23 1.11
C THR A 2 5.11 8.03 0.42
N GLN A 3 4.78 8.91 -0.52
CA GLN A 3 3.50 8.94 -1.22
C GLN A 3 3.78 8.80 -2.71
N THR A 4 3.00 7.95 -3.39
CA THR A 4 2.99 7.86 -4.85
C THR A 4 2.06 8.91 -5.45
N LEU A 5 2.43 9.49 -6.60
CA LEU A 5 1.54 10.35 -7.39
C LEU A 5 0.57 9.50 -8.23
N VAL A 6 -0.72 9.89 -8.24
CA VAL A 6 -1.79 9.19 -8.96
C VAL A 6 -1.73 9.48 -10.46
N LYS A 7 -1.86 8.42 -11.29
CA LYS A 7 -2.00 8.53 -12.76
C LYS A 7 -3.47 8.32 -13.16
N LEU A 8 -4.07 9.39 -13.68
CA LEU A 8 -5.51 9.70 -13.73
C LEU A 8 -6.43 8.92 -14.71
N LEU A 9 -6.04 7.80 -15.34
CA LEU A 9 -6.81 7.30 -16.51
C LEU A 9 -7.16 5.80 -16.57
N VAL A 10 -7.12 5.03 -15.48
CA VAL A 10 -7.55 3.61 -15.50
C VAL A 10 -8.24 3.21 -14.19
N THR A 11 -9.56 3.33 -14.17
CA THR A 11 -10.41 3.30 -12.95
C THR A 11 -10.49 1.95 -12.24
N PHE A 12 -10.08 0.84 -12.88
CA PHE A 12 -10.20 -0.52 -12.32
C PHE A 12 -8.87 -1.25 -12.08
N SER A 13 -7.76 -0.78 -12.64
CA SER A 13 -6.46 -1.43 -12.52
C SER A 13 -5.33 -0.40 -12.60
N PRO A 14 -5.26 0.53 -11.63
CA PRO A 14 -4.20 1.52 -11.59
C PRO A 14 -2.84 0.82 -11.52
N ARG A 15 -1.88 1.31 -12.32
CA ARG A 15 -0.50 0.84 -12.30
C ARG A 15 0.40 1.99 -11.92
N TRP A 16 1.06 1.85 -10.77
CA TRP A 16 2.04 2.81 -10.30
C TRP A 16 3.44 2.52 -10.85
N ASN A 17 3.85 1.25 -10.89
CA ASN A 17 5.20 0.84 -11.29
C ASN A 17 6.31 1.61 -10.53
N GLU A 18 6.05 1.96 -9.28
CA GLU A 18 7.00 2.64 -8.42
C GLU A 18 7.67 1.66 -7.46
N THR A 19 8.92 1.95 -7.11
CA THR A 19 9.70 1.18 -6.15
C THR A 19 10.00 2.05 -4.95
N PHE A 20 9.73 1.51 -3.76
CA PHE A 20 10.02 2.15 -2.49
C PHE A 20 11.11 1.40 -1.74
N THR A 21 12.14 2.12 -1.32
CA THR A 21 13.24 1.58 -0.53
C THR A 21 13.27 2.24 0.83
N PHE A 22 13.37 1.44 1.88
CA PHE A 22 13.42 1.90 3.26
C PHE A 22 14.60 1.21 3.97
N ILE A 23 15.28 1.96 4.84
CA ILE A 23 16.26 1.40 5.78
C ILE A 23 15.58 1.30 7.14
N ILE A 24 15.45 0.09 7.66
CA ILE A 24 14.75 -0.19 8.92
C ILE A 24 15.77 -0.69 9.93
N GLN A 25 16.03 0.11 10.98
CA GLN A 25 17.04 -0.22 11.98
C GLN A 25 16.58 -1.27 12.98
N VAL A 26 15.29 -1.24 13.37
CA VAL A 26 14.70 -2.16 14.36
C VAL A 26 13.44 -2.79 13.76
N PRO A 27 13.59 -3.86 12.94
CA PRO A 27 12.46 -4.45 12.22
C PRO A 27 11.41 -5.09 13.15
N GLU A 28 11.77 -5.44 14.39
CA GLU A 28 10.88 -6.00 15.42
C GLU A 28 9.79 -5.02 15.86
N LEU A 29 10.07 -3.71 15.74
CA LEU A 29 9.13 -2.64 16.10
C LEU A 29 8.52 -1.95 14.87
N ALA A 30 8.86 -2.40 13.66
CA ALA A 30 8.46 -1.74 12.42
C ALA A 30 7.16 -2.33 11.85
N LEU A 31 6.23 -1.44 11.51
CA LEU A 31 5.00 -1.77 10.78
C LEU A 31 5.07 -1.15 9.38
N LEU A 32 4.60 -1.91 8.39
CA LEU A 32 4.36 -1.41 7.04
C LEU A 32 2.87 -1.20 6.85
N ARG A 33 2.50 0.05 6.52
CA ARG A 33 1.12 0.44 6.25
C ARG A 33 0.97 0.89 4.81
N PHE A 34 0.10 0.20 4.08
CA PHE A 34 -0.38 0.58 2.77
C PHE A 34 -1.64 1.42 2.95
N VAL A 35 -1.70 2.57 2.29
CA VAL A 35 -2.89 3.42 2.24
C VAL A 35 -3.12 3.79 0.79
N VAL A 36 -4.34 3.57 0.32
CA VAL A 36 -4.79 3.99 -1.00
C VAL A 36 -5.73 5.17 -0.80
N GLU A 37 -5.40 6.28 -1.44
CA GLU A 37 -6.18 7.51 -1.40
C GLU A 37 -6.49 7.97 -2.83
N ASN A 38 -7.68 8.51 -3.03
CA ASN A 38 -8.06 9.24 -4.22
C ASN A 38 -7.76 10.73 -3.98
N SER A 39 -6.73 11.25 -4.63
CA SER A 39 -6.37 12.65 -4.50
C SER A 39 -7.29 13.50 -5.36
N GLY A 40 -8.33 14.08 -4.74
CA GLY A 40 -9.19 15.06 -5.37
C GLY A 40 -8.54 16.44 -5.36
N LEU A 41 -8.55 17.14 -6.50
CA LEU A 41 -7.97 18.48 -6.63
C LEU A 41 -8.61 19.54 -5.72
N ILE A 42 -9.84 19.31 -5.23
CA ILE A 42 -10.66 20.31 -4.53
C ILE A 42 -11.07 19.84 -3.12
N ALA A 43 -11.35 18.54 -2.93
CA ALA A 43 -11.99 18.01 -1.73
C ALA A 43 -11.03 17.33 -0.73
N GLY A 44 -9.71 17.44 -0.95
CA GLY A 44 -8.71 16.69 -0.18
C GLY A 44 -8.62 15.22 -0.61
N ASN A 45 -7.69 14.49 -0.01
CA ASN A 45 -7.50 13.07 -0.30
C ASN A 45 -8.62 12.23 0.33
N GLU A 46 -9.39 11.56 -0.50
CA GLU A 46 -10.41 10.60 -0.08
C GLU A 46 -9.76 9.24 0.21
N PHE A 47 -10.02 8.67 1.38
CA PHE A 47 -9.49 7.37 1.77
C PHE A 47 -10.24 6.24 1.05
N LEU A 48 -9.51 5.38 0.33
CA LEU A 48 -10.10 4.23 -0.37
C LEU A 48 -9.87 2.91 0.37
N GLY A 49 -8.72 2.73 1.00
CA GLY A 49 -8.44 1.50 1.74
C GLY A 49 -7.07 1.47 2.38
N GLN A 50 -6.89 0.52 3.30
CA GLN A 50 -5.63 0.31 4.01
C GLN A 50 -5.31 -1.15 4.25
N TYR A 51 -4.03 -1.41 4.52
CA TYR A 51 -3.56 -2.65 5.11
C TYR A 51 -2.31 -2.37 5.94
N THR A 52 -2.23 -2.94 7.14
CA THR A 52 -1.06 -2.78 8.02
C THR A 52 -0.59 -4.14 8.48
N LEU A 53 0.72 -4.38 8.41
CA LEU A 53 1.35 -5.60 8.94
C LEU A 53 2.73 -5.30 9.54
N PRO A 54 3.22 -6.14 10.47
CA PRO A 54 4.63 -6.12 10.86
C PRO A 54 5.54 -6.40 9.67
N VAL A 55 6.64 -5.67 9.57
CA VAL A 55 7.59 -5.82 8.45
C VAL A 55 8.15 -7.24 8.38
N LEU A 56 8.38 -7.87 9.54
CA LEU A 56 8.86 -9.24 9.63
C LEU A 56 7.86 -10.29 9.08
N CYS A 57 6.58 -9.96 9.00
CA CYS A 57 5.55 -10.83 8.43
C CYS A 57 5.47 -10.71 6.89
N MET A 58 6.17 -9.74 6.29
CA MET A 58 6.13 -9.56 4.84
C MET A 58 7.06 -10.54 4.14
N GLY A 59 6.49 -11.49 3.40
CA GLY A 59 7.26 -12.43 2.61
C GLY A 59 7.84 -11.80 1.33
N LYS A 60 9.04 -12.23 0.92
CA LYS A 60 9.67 -11.85 -0.36
C LYS A 60 8.86 -12.33 -1.58
N GLY A 61 9.15 -11.76 -2.75
CA GLY A 61 8.56 -12.10 -4.04
C GLY A 61 7.30 -11.29 -4.37
N TYR A 62 6.54 -11.76 -5.36
CA TYR A 62 5.24 -11.17 -5.70
C TYR A 62 4.21 -11.47 -4.62
N ARG A 63 3.53 -10.42 -4.13
CA ARG A 63 2.56 -10.49 -3.06
C ARG A 63 1.30 -9.71 -3.42
N ARG A 64 0.15 -10.26 -3.03
CA ARG A 64 -1.14 -9.58 -3.04
C ARG A 64 -1.41 -9.06 -1.63
N VAL A 65 -1.74 -7.79 -1.52
CA VAL A 65 -2.11 -7.13 -0.26
C VAL A 65 -3.59 -6.77 -0.32
N PRO A 66 -4.46 -7.44 0.48
CA PRO A 66 -5.88 -7.12 0.52
C PRO A 66 -6.11 -5.74 1.14
N LEU A 67 -7.09 -4.99 0.65
CA LEU A 67 -7.45 -3.69 1.20
C LEU A 67 -8.67 -3.81 2.11
N PHE A 68 -8.65 -3.00 3.18
CA PHE A 68 -9.73 -2.89 4.14
C PHE A 68 -10.22 -1.45 4.22
N SER A 69 -11.51 -1.28 4.55
CA SER A 69 -12.10 0.02 4.80
C SER A 69 -11.53 0.66 6.07
N ARG A 70 -11.94 1.90 6.36
CA ARG A 70 -11.56 2.59 7.60
C ARG A 70 -12.09 1.87 8.85
N THR A 71 -13.24 1.22 8.73
CA THR A 71 -13.89 0.42 9.77
C THR A 71 -13.31 -0.99 9.88
N GLY A 72 -12.41 -1.39 8.98
CA GLY A 72 -11.78 -2.72 8.97
C GLY A 72 -12.56 -3.78 8.21
N GLU A 73 -13.58 -3.38 7.45
CA GLU A 73 -14.34 -4.29 6.58
C GLU A 73 -13.51 -4.65 5.35
N SER A 74 -13.60 -5.91 4.93
CA SER A 74 -12.91 -6.38 3.71
C SER A 74 -13.48 -5.66 2.50
N LEU A 75 -12.60 -5.10 1.65
CA LEU A 75 -12.98 -4.47 0.38
C LEU A 75 -12.81 -5.43 -0.81
N GLU A 76 -12.87 -6.74 -0.58
CA GLU A 76 -12.75 -7.72 -1.65
C GLU A 76 -13.66 -7.40 -2.85
N PRO A 77 -13.13 -7.42 -4.09
CA PRO A 77 -11.84 -7.97 -4.50
C PRO A 77 -10.64 -7.00 -4.45
N ALA A 78 -10.78 -5.79 -3.89
CA ALA A 78 -9.76 -4.75 -3.91
C ALA A 78 -8.45 -5.17 -3.24
N SER A 79 -7.34 -5.00 -3.95
CA SER A 79 -6.01 -5.37 -3.46
C SER A 79 -4.90 -4.65 -4.21
N LEU A 80 -3.73 -4.55 -3.58
CA LEU A 80 -2.49 -4.11 -4.22
C LEU A 80 -1.66 -5.32 -4.63
N PHE A 81 -1.01 -5.21 -5.79
CA PHE A 81 -0.03 -6.17 -6.26
C PHE A 81 1.36 -5.55 -6.24
N LEU A 82 2.28 -6.17 -5.53
CA LEU A 82 3.64 -5.66 -5.37
C LEU A 82 4.68 -6.77 -5.36
N TYR A 83 5.93 -6.39 -5.62
CA TYR A 83 7.09 -7.25 -5.47
C TYR A 83 7.90 -6.79 -4.25
N VAL A 84 8.14 -7.71 -3.32
CA VAL A 84 8.90 -7.44 -2.09
C VAL A 84 10.28 -8.07 -2.19
N TRP A 85 11.31 -7.27 -1.92
CA TRP A 85 12.66 -7.75 -1.72
C TRP A 85 13.30 -6.98 -0.57
N TYR A 86 14.15 -7.67 0.18
CA TYR A 86 14.96 -7.06 1.23
C TYR A 86 16.20 -7.92 1.46
N VAL A 87 17.29 -7.27 1.84
CA VAL A 87 18.51 -7.90 2.33
C VAL A 87 18.49 -7.76 3.86
N LYS A 88 18.90 -8.81 4.57
CA LYS A 88 19.06 -8.74 6.02
C LYS A 88 20.37 -8.04 6.35
#